data_AF-A0A820KLT6-F1
#
_entry.id   AF-A0A820KLT6-F1
#
_cell.length_a   1.000
_cell.length_b   1.000
_cell.length_c   1.000
_cell.angle_alpha   90.00
_cell.angle_beta   90.00
_cell.angle_gamma   90.00
#
_symmetry.space_group_name_H-M   'P 1'
#
loop_
_entity.id
_entity.type
_entity.pdbx_description
1 polymer ?
#
loop_
_entity_poly.entity_id
_entity_poly.type
_entity_poly.pdbx_seq_one_letter_code
_entity_poly.pdbx_strand_id
1 'polypeptide(L)' 'MMSDQIHQGYIRSCNRGDKNNNILFFNIGGNYRFCPQIRAHHQNNTTAILIDTKKLTYSIRCTDSQCNNKFLTWNMLE' A
#
# COMPACT_ATOMS: atom_id res chain seq x y z
N MET A 1 -7.55 15.42 22.80
CA MET A 1 -7.90 14.17 22.09
C MET A 1 -6.61 13.54 21.61
N MET A 2 -6.12 12.49 22.28
CA MET A 2 -4.96 11.74 21.77
C MET A 2 -5.42 11.03 20.50
N SER A 3 -4.97 11.51 19.34
CA SER A 3 -5.17 10.80 18.08
C SER A 3 -4.61 9.41 18.25
N ASP A 4 -5.43 8.40 18.00
CA ASP A 4 -5.06 6.99 18.04
C ASP A 4 -3.78 6.80 17.22
N GLN A 5 -2.63 6.64 17.89
CA GLN A 5 -1.31 6.63 17.24
C GLN A 5 -1.14 5.46 16.24
N ILE A 6 -2.12 4.56 16.22
CA ILE A 6 -2.11 3.26 15.54
C ILE A 6 -2.53 3.37 14.06
N HIS A 7 -3.15 4.49 13.64
CA HIS A 7 -3.72 4.61 12.29
C HIS A 7 -3.32 5.90 11.56
N GLN A 8 -2.01 6.17 11.45
CA GLN A 8 -1.52 7.30 10.66
C GLN A 8 -1.11 6.84 9.26
N GLY A 9 -1.98 7.09 8.27
CA GLY A 9 -1.68 6.88 6.86
C GLY A 9 -2.02 8.12 6.02
N TYR A 10 -1.16 8.48 5.09
CA TYR A 10 -1.40 9.55 4.11
C TYR A 10 -0.84 9.18 2.74
N ILE A 11 -1.47 9.66 1.68
CA ILE A 11 -0.97 9.47 0.30
C ILE A 11 0.27 10.35 0.14
N ARG A 12 1.45 9.73 -0.06
CA ARG A 12 2.72 10.41 -0.37
C ARG A 12 2.80 10.80 -1.83
N SER A 13 2.35 9.92 -2.74
CA SER A 13 2.32 10.20 -4.16
C SER A 13 1.27 9.35 -4.85
N CYS A 14 0.69 9.87 -5.92
CA CYS A 14 -0.11 9.11 -6.87
C CYS A 14 0.56 9.26 -8.24
N ASN A 15 1.04 8.15 -8.79
CA ASN A 15 1.63 8.09 -10.11
C ASN A 15 0.72 7.24 -10.99
N ARG A 16 0.41 7.73 -12.17
CA ARG A 16 -0.06 6.81 -13.22
C ARG A 16 1.14 5.98 -13.66
N GLY A 17 0.91 4.70 -13.93
CA GLY A 17 1.89 3.86 -14.59
C GLY A 17 2.15 4.32 -16.03
N ASP A 18 2.33 3.38 -16.94
CA ASP A 18 2.47 3.71 -18.37
C ASP A 18 1.16 4.28 -18.95
N LYS A 19 1.26 5.20 -19.93
CA LYS A 19 0.12 5.82 -20.64
C LYS A 19 -0.84 4.79 -21.26
N ASN A 20 -0.35 3.59 -21.54
CA ASN A 20 -1.13 2.47 -22.11
C ASN A 20 -1.76 1.55 -21.05
N ASN A 21 -1.33 1.66 -19.80
CA ASN A 21 -1.78 0.79 -18.72
C ASN A 21 -2.67 1.58 -17.77
N ASN A 22 -3.89 1.10 -17.58
CA ASN A 22 -4.89 1.62 -16.64
C ASN A 22 -4.48 1.39 -15.17
N ILE A 23 -3.18 1.46 -14.88
CA ILE A 23 -2.58 1.16 -13.60
C ILE A 23 -2.30 2.48 -12.87
N LEU A 24 -2.89 2.61 -11.69
CA LEU A 24 -2.59 3.66 -10.73
C LEU A 24 -1.67 3.11 -9.65
N PHE A 25 -0.63 3.86 -9.31
CA PHE A 25 0.29 3.55 -8.23
C PHE A 25 0.17 4.61 -7.14
N PHE A 26 -0.31 4.21 -5.97
CA PHE A 26 -0.34 5.05 -4.79
C PHE A 26 0.79 4.63 -3.86
N ASN A 27 1.60 5.59 -3.47
CA ASN A 27 2.53 5.42 -2.38
C ASN A 27 1.90 6.01 -1.11
N ILE A 28 1.69 5.18 -0.11
CA ILE A 28 1.09 5.55 1.17
C ILE A 28 2.19 5.59 2.21
N GLY A 29 2.39 6.78 2.78
CA GLY A 29 3.24 6.99 3.94
C GLY A 29 2.46 6.85 5.24
N GLY A 30 3.20 6.69 6.32
CA GLY A 30 2.60 6.62 7.64
C GLY A 30 3.59 6.13 8.67
N ASN A 31 3.31 6.49 9.92
CA ASN A 31 4.04 5.99 11.07
C ASN A 31 3.17 4.94 11.76
N TYR A 32 3.80 3.92 12.33
CA TYR A 32 3.15 2.98 13.25
C TYR A 32 1.96 2.20 12.66
N ARG A 33 2.10 1.67 11.44
CA ARG A 33 1.03 0.91 10.76
C ARG A 33 1.13 -0.58 11.01
N PHE A 34 0.03 -1.22 11.39
CA PHE A 34 -0.04 -2.68 11.53
C PHE A 34 0.18 -3.37 10.19
N CYS A 35 1.06 -4.37 10.19
CA CYS A 35 1.31 -5.24 9.06
C CYS A 35 0.78 -6.64 9.36
N PRO A 36 -0.30 -7.08 8.69
CA PRO A 36 -0.87 -8.40 8.94
C PRO A 36 0.09 -9.54 8.59
N GLN A 37 1.04 -9.29 7.69
CA GLN A 37 2.03 -10.26 7.26
C GLN A 37 2.98 -10.67 8.39
N ILE A 38 3.59 -9.71 9.07
CA ILE A 38 4.52 -9.97 10.18
C ILE A 38 3.81 -9.95 11.55
N ARG A 39 2.49 -9.72 11.54
CA ARG A 39 1.64 -9.55 12.74
C ARG A 39 2.22 -8.53 13.74
N ALA A 40 2.83 -7.47 13.22
CA ALA A 40 3.48 -6.43 14.00
C ALA A 40 3.30 -5.05 13.35
N HIS A 41 3.57 -3.98 14.10
CA HIS A 41 3.54 -2.61 13.60
C HIS A 41 4.90 -2.21 13.03
N HIS A 42 4.94 -1.64 11.83
CA HIS A 42 6.15 -1.00 11.33
C HIS A 42 6.23 0.43 11.88
N GLN A 43 7.40 0.81 12.39
CA GLN A 43 7.63 2.15 12.91
C GLN A 43 7.54 3.22 11.81
N ASN A 44 8.03 2.89 10.60
CA ASN A 44 7.82 3.63 9.37
C ASN A 44 7.41 2.64 8.28
N ASN A 45 6.19 2.77 7.74
CA ASN A 45 5.76 1.95 6.62
C ASN A 45 5.56 2.81 5.38
N THR A 46 6.15 2.37 4.28
CA THR A 46 5.81 2.84 2.94
C THR A 46 5.02 1.71 2.29
N THR A 47 3.72 1.92 2.07
CA THR A 47 2.84 0.93 1.45
C THR A 47 2.53 1.37 0.03
N ALA A 48 2.79 0.51 -0.95
CA ALA A 48 2.36 0.71 -2.31
C ALA A 48 0.99 0.08 -2.53
N ILE A 49 0.08 0.80 -3.19
CA ILE A 49 -1.18 0.26 -3.70
C ILE A 49 -1.14 0.40 -5.22
N LEU A 50 -1.26 -0.72 -5.92
CA LEU A 50 -1.41 -0.78 -7.37
C LEU A 50 -2.88 -1.04 -7.68
N ILE A 51 -3.46 -0.29 -8.61
CA ILE A 51 -4.86 -0.46 -9.01
C ILE A 51 -4.92 -0.55 -10.53
N ASP A 52 -5.38 -1.67 -11.08
CA ASP A 52 -5.73 -1.81 -12.50
C ASP A 52 -7.22 -1.47 -12.66
N THR A 53 -7.51 -0.25 -13.14
CA THR A 53 -8.89 0.23 -13.29
C THR A 53 -9.61 -0.39 -14.48
N LYS A 54 -8.90 -1.08 -15.39
CA LYS A 54 -9.54 -1.80 -16.50
C LYS A 54 -10.03 -3.17 -16.05
N LYS A 55 -9.22 -3.88 -15.27
CA LYS A 55 -9.57 -5.19 -14.72
C LYS A 55 -10.37 -5.11 -13.43
N LEU A 56 -10.50 -3.91 -12.86
CA LEU A 56 -11.07 -3.69 -11.55
C LEU A 56 -10.38 -4.56 -10.50
N THR A 57 -9.04 -4.53 -10.50
CA THR A 57 -8.22 -5.24 -9.51
C THR A 57 -7.25 -4.32 -8.82
N TYR A 58 -6.83 -4.69 -7.62
CA TYR A 58 -5.83 -3.96 -6.85
C TYR A 58 -4.85 -4.91 -6.14
N SER A 59 -3.66 -4.41 -5.84
CA SER A 59 -2.65 -5.09 -5.05
C SER A 59 -2.09 -4.13 -4.01
N ILE A 60 -1.90 -4.60 -2.78
CA ILE A 60 -1.29 -3.83 -1.70
C ILE A 60 0.03 -4.50 -1.34
N ARG A 61 1.10 -3.71 -1.30
CA ARG A 61 2.44 -4.17 -0.94
C ARG A 61 3.04 -3.28 0.15
N CYS A 62 3.44 -3.89 1.25
CA CYS A 62 4.34 -3.26 2.22
C CYS A 62 5.75 -3.24 1.61
N THR A 63 6.39 -2.08 1.51
CA THR A 63 7.76 -1.96 0.96
C THR A 63 8.84 -2.01 2.04
N ASP A 64 8.47 -2.24 3.31
CA ASP A 64 9.43 -2.47 4.39
C ASP A 64 10.28 -3.72 4.07
N SER A 65 11.58 -3.66 4.34
CA SER A 65 12.53 -4.73 4.04
C SER A 65 12.14 -6.08 4.67
N GLN A 66 11.51 -6.06 5.84
CA GLN A 66 11.01 -7.28 6.51
C GLN A 66 9.84 -7.92 5.76
N CYS A 67 9.13 -7.15 4.93
CA CYS A 67 7.99 -7.60 4.14
C CYS A 67 8.33 -7.81 2.65
N ASN A 68 9.52 -7.40 2.20
CA ASN A 68 9.82 -7.14 0.80
C ASN A 68 10.08 -8.39 -0.08
N ASN A 69 9.66 -9.59 0.36
CA ASN A 69 9.96 -10.88 -0.29
C ASN A 69 8.72 -11.63 -0.82
N LYS A 70 7.57 -10.97 -1.04
CA LYS A 70 6.39 -11.63 -1.65
C LYS A 70 6.02 -11.06 -3.02
N PHE A 71 5.50 -11.96 -3.86
CA PHE A 71 4.88 -11.65 -5.14
C PHE A 71 3.61 -10.79 -4.94
N LEU A 72 3.26 -9.98 -5.94
CA LEU A 72 2.05 -9.18 -5.96
C LEU A 72 0.82 -10.10 -6.01
N THR A 73 -0.04 -10.01 -5.00
CA THR A 73 -1.38 -10.62 -5.03
C THR A 73 -2.38 -9.58 -5.52
N TRP A 74 -3.12 -9.92 -6.58
CA TRP A 74 -4.20 -9.09 -7.10
C TRP A 74 -5.54 -9.54 -6.54
N ASN A 75 -6.31 -8.58 -6.03
CA ASN A 75 -7.66 -8.76 -5.50
C ASN A 75 -8.64 -7.96 -6.37
N MET A 76 -9.90 -8.38 -6.42
CA MET A 76 -10.95 -7.62 -7.12
C MET A 76 -11.31 -6.35 -6.33
N LEU A 77 -11.55 -5.25 -7.02
CA LEU A 77 -12.25 -4.08 -6.50
C LEU A 77 -13.75 -4.45 -6.42
N GLU A 78 -14.27 -4.61 -5.20
CA GLU A 78 -15.71 -4.77 -4.95
C GLU A 78 -16.48 -3.47 -5.19
#